data_AF-A0A4R2JB08-F1
#
_entry.id   AF-A0A4R2JB08-F1
#
_cell.length_a   1.000
_cell.length_b   1.000
_cell.length_c   1.000
_cell.angle_alpha   90.00
_cell.angle_beta   90.00
_cell.angle_gamma   90.00
#
_symmetry.space_group_name_H-M   'P 1'
#
loop_
_entity.id
_entity.type
_entity.pdbx_description
1 polymer ?
#
loop_
_entity_poly.entity_id
_entity_poly.type
_entity_poly.pdbx_seq_one_letter_code
_entity_poly.pdbx_strand_id
1 'polypeptide(L)' 'MLSKKQDARHQIEFVSIDQLVPKDHLLRKIERVIDFSFIYDLVKDKYSEDHG' A
#
# COMPACT_ATOMS: atom_id res chain seq x y z
N MET A 1 -19.73 21.35 26.78
CA MET A 1 -20.13 19.93 26.87
C MET A 1 -19.10 19.11 26.10
N LEU A 2 -18.26 18.34 26.80
CA LEU A 2 -17.27 17.48 26.17
C LEU A 2 -17.99 16.20 25.71
N SER A 3 -18.33 16.13 24.42
CA SER A 3 -18.88 14.92 23.81
C SER A 3 -17.88 13.77 23.99
N LYS A 4 -18.29 12.69 24.66
CA LYS A 4 -17.53 11.44 24.70
C LYS A 4 -17.35 10.97 23.27
N LYS A 5 -16.14 11.11 22.70
CA LYS A 5 -15.78 10.48 21.42
C LYS A 5 -16.12 8.99 21.54
N GLN A 6 -16.99 8.51 20.66
CA GLN A 6 -17.23 7.08 20.51
C GLN A 6 -15.89 6.39 20.33
N ASP A 7 -15.73 5.28 21.04
CA ASP A 7 -14.50 4.53 21.10
C ASP A 7 -14.26 3.82 19.77
N ALA A 8 -13.52 4.47 18.86
CA ALA A 8 -13.24 3.99 17.52
C ALA A 8 -12.42 2.68 17.47
N ARG A 9 -11.97 2.17 18.64
CA ARG A 9 -11.17 0.94 18.75
C ARG A 9 -11.89 -0.32 18.22
N HIS A 10 -13.21 -0.31 18.10
CA HIS A 10 -14.01 -1.47 17.64
C HIS A 10 -14.60 -1.29 16.24
N GLN A 11 -14.14 -0.32 15.45
CA GLN A 11 -14.63 -0.09 14.10
C GLN A 11 -13.88 -0.98 13.09
N ILE A 12 -14.65 -1.64 12.22
CA ILE A 12 -14.10 -2.37 11.07
C ILE A 12 -14.07 -1.40 9.89
N GLU A 13 -12.90 -1.20 9.30
CA GLU A 13 -12.71 -0.38 8.09
C GLU A 13 -12.19 -1.25 6.94
N PHE A 14 -12.79 -1.07 5.76
CA PHE A 14 -12.33 -1.67 4.52
C PHE A 14 -11.58 -0.61 3.71
N VAL A 15 -10.25 -0.66 3.75
CA VAL A 15 -9.37 0.27 3.02
C VAL A 15 -8.42 -0.53 2.13
N SER A 16 -8.17 -0.05 0.92
CA SER A 16 -7.07 -0.61 0.12
C SER A 16 -5.74 0.00 0.61
N ILE A 17 -4.66 -0.78 0.55
CA ILE A 17 -3.33 -0.29 0.95
C ILE A 17 -2.93 0.94 0.13
N ASP A 18 -3.29 0.94 -1.15
CA ASP A 18 -3.05 2.06 -2.05
C ASP A 18 -3.73 3.33 -1.54
N GLN A 19 -4.91 3.26 -0.93
CA GLN A 19 -5.59 4.45 -0.38
C GLN A 19 -4.86 5.07 0.80
N LEU A 20 -4.03 4.30 1.51
CA LEU A 20 -3.22 4.80 2.62
C LEU A 20 -2.02 5.64 2.15
N VAL A 21 -1.64 5.51 0.88
CA VAL A 21 -0.53 6.28 0.30
C VAL A 21 -1.02 7.68 -0.11
N PRO A 22 -0.39 8.78 0.34
CA PRO A 22 -0.79 10.14 -0.04
C PRO A 22 -0.88 10.33 -1.56
N LYS A 23 -1.87 11.11 -2.03
CA LYS A 23 -2.08 11.33 -3.48
C LYS A 23 -0.91 12.03 -4.17
N ASP A 24 -0.21 12.90 -3.46
CA ASP A 24 0.93 13.67 -3.97
C ASP A 24 2.28 12.96 -3.73
N HIS A 25 2.26 11.70 -3.28
CA HIS A 25 3.47 10.94 -3.00
C HIS A 25 4.31 10.73 -4.27
N LEU A 26 5.63 10.93 -4.16
CA LEU A 26 6.57 10.85 -5.28
C LEU A 26 6.45 9.53 -6.05
N LEU A 27 6.37 8.40 -5.35
CA LEU A 27 6.27 7.08 -5.99
C LEU A 27 5.06 6.97 -6.93
N ARG A 28 3.93 7.62 -6.63
CA ARG A 28 2.77 7.64 -7.54
C ARG A 28 3.03 8.44 -8.81
N LYS A 29 3.86 9.49 -8.72
CA LYS A 29 4.27 10.26 -9.90
C LYS A 29 5.20 9.43 -10.77
N ILE A 30 6.13 8.70 -10.14
CA ILE A 30 7.09 7.82 -10.83
C ILE A 30 6.36 6.64 -11.49
N GLU A 31 5.44 5.98 -10.79
CA GLU A 31 4.64 4.85 -11.30
C GLU A 31 3.82 5.22 -12.54
N ARG A 32 3.40 6.49 -12.68
CA ARG A 32 2.69 6.98 -13.89
C ARG A 32 3.59 7.12 -15.11
N VAL A 33 4.91 7.21 -14.92
CA VAL A 33 5.86 7.49 -16.01
C VAL A 33 6.82 6.33 -16.27
N ILE A 34 6.99 5.43 -15.32
CA ILE A 34 7.86 4.25 -15.43
C ILE A 34 7.04 3.02 -15.06
N ASP A 35 6.99 2.06 -15.99
CA ASP A 35 6.53 0.72 -15.70
C ASP A 35 7.64 -0.06 -15.00
N PHE A 36 7.40 -0.47 -13.74
CA PHE A 36 8.33 -1.25 -12.94
C PHE A 36 8.12 -2.77 -13.05
N SER A 37 7.26 -3.23 -13.95
CA SER A 37 6.99 -4.66 -14.18
C SER A 37 8.28 -5.47 -14.39
N PHE A 38 9.28 -4.88 -15.05
CA PHE A 38 10.58 -5.51 -15.33
C PHE A 38 11.36 -5.91 -14.05
N ILE A 39 11.12 -5.27 -12.91
CA ILE A 39 11.83 -5.59 -11.67
C ILE A 39 11.56 -7.03 -11.27
N TYR A 40 10.34 -7.53 -11.42
CA TYR A 40 9.99 -8.90 -11.06
C TYR A 40 10.83 -9.92 -11.83
N ASP A 41 11.05 -9.70 -13.13
CA ASP A 41 11.91 -10.57 -13.94
C ASP A 41 13.37 -10.50 -13.48
N LEU A 42 13.84 -9.32 -13.07
CA LEU A 42 15.22 -9.12 -12.61
C LEU A 42 15.55 -9.83 -11.29
N VAL A 43 14.60 -9.91 -10.37
CA VAL A 43 14.83 -10.47 -9.03
C VAL A 43 14.17 -11.83 -8.82
N LYS A 44 13.55 -12.39 -9.86
CA LYS A 44 12.79 -13.64 -9.79
C LYS A 44 13.58 -14.77 -9.14
N ASP A 45 14.86 -14.90 -9.49
CA ASP A 45 15.77 -15.94 -8.99
C ASP A 45 16.08 -15.81 -7.48
N LYS A 46 15.77 -14.66 -6.87
CA LYS A 46 15.95 -14.41 -5.43
C LYS A 46 14.76 -14.82 -4.59
N TYR A 47 13.60 -15.04 -5.21
CA TYR A 47 12.42 -15.50 -4.51
C TYR A 47 12.38 -17.03 -4.47
N SER A 48 12.00 -17.57 -3.32
CA SER A 48 11.72 -19.00 -3.19
C SER A 48 10.31 -19.27 -3.69
N GLU A 49 10.14 -20.22 -4.61
CA GLU A 49 8.80 -20.61 -5.09
C GLU A 49 8.00 -21.35 -4.00
N ASP A 50 8.69 -22.05 -3.11
CA ASP A 50 8.08 -22.92 -2.10
C ASP A 50 7.90 -22.26 -0.72
N HIS A 51 8.39 -21.03 -0.54
CA HIS A 51 8.40 -20.32 0.74
C HIS A 51 7.95 -18.87 0.53
N GLY A 52 6.63 -18.67 0.62
CA GLY A 52 5.96 -17.37 0.60
C GLY A 52 5.40 -16.99 1.95
#